data_AF-A0A376D1B4-F1
#
_entry.id   AF-A0A376D1B4-F1
#
_cell.length_a   1.000
_cell.length_b   1.000
_cell.length_c   1.000
_cell.angle_alpha   90.00
_cell.angle_beta   90.00
_cell.angle_gamma   90.00
#
_symmetry.space_group_name_H-M   'P 1'
#
loop_
_entity.id
_entity.type
_entity.pdbx_description
1 polymer ?
#
loop_
_entity_poly.entity_id
_entity_poly.type
_entity_poly.pdbx_seq_one_letter_code
_entity_poly.pdbx_strand_id
1 'polypeptide(L)'
;MLVVDGSIPLKDNGIYCMVAGEPIVDHIRKAAEGAAAIIAIVPALRGAVLPQLELTQLAQSACKKFYRAKPLSIFLAARRTRTTSWRPLRTSSLMANRRDWMTKNRPTFAYGRLIHEHCERRPHFDAGRFAKEFGDEGHREGWCLYHLGCKGPETYGNCSTLQFCDVGGVWPVAIGHPCYGCNEEGIGFHKGIHQLANVENQTPRSQKPDVNAKEGGNVSAGAIGLLGGVVGLVAGVSVMAVRELGRQQKKDNADSRGE
;
A
#
# COMPACT_ATOMS: atom_id res chain seq x y z
N MET A 1 19.33 3.00 -15.12
CA MET A 1 18.14 2.41 -14.48
C MET A 1 18.48 0.96 -14.19
N LEU A 2 18.32 0.52 -12.95
CA LEU A 2 18.54 -0.86 -12.52
C LEU A 2 17.17 -1.52 -12.31
N VAL A 3 17.03 -2.76 -12.77
CA VAL A 3 15.83 -3.58 -12.53
C VAL A 3 16.30 -4.89 -11.90
N VAL A 4 15.69 -5.27 -10.78
CA VAL A 4 15.99 -6.53 -10.08
C VAL A 4 14.72 -7.34 -10.01
N ASP A 5 14.78 -8.58 -10.52
CA ASP A 5 13.71 -9.56 -10.41
C ASP A 5 14.17 -10.71 -9.50
N GLY A 6 13.26 -11.17 -8.64
CA GLY A 6 13.53 -12.26 -7.72
C GLY A 6 14.11 -11.83 -6.37
N SER A 7 14.27 -12.84 -5.50
CA SER A 7 14.71 -12.64 -4.13
C SER A 7 16.22 -12.60 -3.98
N ILE A 8 16.70 -11.79 -3.03
CA ILE A 8 18.14 -11.70 -2.69
C ILE A 8 18.38 -12.50 -1.40
N PRO A 9 19.06 -13.67 -1.45
CA PRO A 9 19.38 -14.42 -0.25
C PRO A 9 20.59 -13.80 0.45
N LEU A 10 20.44 -13.43 1.73
CA LEU A 10 21.54 -12.88 2.55
C LEU A 10 22.12 -13.85 3.57
N LYS A 11 21.43 -14.98 3.83
CA LYS A 11 21.90 -15.98 4.79
C LYS A 11 23.23 -16.59 4.34
N ASP A 12 24.07 -16.98 5.29
CA ASP A 12 25.36 -17.65 5.08
C ASP A 12 26.26 -16.87 4.09
N ASN A 13 26.34 -15.56 4.30
CA ASN A 13 27.11 -14.62 3.47
C ASN A 13 26.68 -14.57 1.98
N GLY A 14 25.42 -14.91 1.68
CA GLY A 14 24.84 -14.75 0.34
C GLY A 14 25.21 -15.84 -0.67
N ILE A 15 25.81 -16.95 -0.21
CA ILE A 15 26.29 -18.05 -1.06
C ILE A 15 25.19 -18.77 -1.86
N TYR A 16 23.92 -18.57 -1.52
CA TYR A 16 22.79 -19.21 -2.18
C TYR A 16 22.53 -18.69 -3.60
N CYS A 17 23.11 -17.55 -3.98
CA CYS A 17 23.07 -17.06 -5.34
C CYS A 17 24.42 -16.42 -5.70
N MET A 18 25.22 -17.16 -6.47
CA MET A 18 26.57 -16.77 -6.89
C MET A 18 26.61 -16.57 -8.40
N VAL A 19 27.19 -15.46 -8.86
CA VAL A 19 27.42 -15.18 -10.28
C VAL A 19 28.88 -14.78 -10.45
N ALA A 20 29.56 -15.42 -11.39
CA ALA A 20 31.00 -15.22 -11.61
C ALA A 20 31.86 -15.35 -10.34
N GLY A 21 31.48 -16.25 -9.43
CA GLY A 21 32.21 -16.48 -8.17
C GLY A 21 31.94 -15.47 -7.05
N GLU A 22 31.07 -14.49 -7.28
CA GLU A 22 30.70 -13.48 -6.28
C GLU A 22 29.20 -13.58 -5.91
N PRO A 23 28.80 -13.30 -4.65
CA PRO A 23 27.40 -13.23 -4.26
C PRO A 23 26.62 -12.21 -5.09
N ILE A 24 25.39 -12.55 -5.50
CA ILE A 24 24.54 -11.67 -6.33
C ILE A 24 24.28 -10.30 -5.68
N VAL A 25 24.28 -10.25 -4.35
CA VAL A 25 24.10 -9.01 -3.58
C VAL A 25 25.19 -7.97 -3.90
N ASP A 26 26.41 -8.41 -4.21
CA ASP A 26 27.53 -7.51 -4.51
C ASP A 26 27.44 -6.95 -5.92
N HIS A 27 27.04 -7.77 -6.89
CA HIS A 27 26.70 -7.32 -8.24
C HIS A 27 25.60 -6.24 -8.22
N ILE A 28 24.55 -6.47 -7.43
CA ILE A 28 23.43 -5.52 -7.30
C ILE A 28 23.88 -4.22 -6.65
N ARG A 29 24.68 -4.29 -5.57
CA ARG A 29 25.23 -3.09 -4.90
C ARG A 29 26.06 -2.26 -5.88
N LYS A 30 26.98 -2.88 -6.61
CA LYS A 30 27.84 -2.22 -7.60
C LYS A 30 27.03 -1.58 -8.73
N ALA A 31 26.01 -2.28 -9.25
CA ALA A 31 25.14 -1.74 -10.28
C ALA A 31 24.24 -0.59 -9.78
N ALA A 32 23.89 -0.59 -8.49
CA ALA A 32 23.05 0.44 -7.88
C ALA A 32 23.76 1.80 -7.75
N GLU A 33 25.08 1.84 -7.57
CA GLU A 33 25.85 3.09 -7.40
C GLU A 33 25.69 4.07 -8.58
N GLY A 34 25.56 3.55 -9.81
CA GLY A 34 25.36 4.34 -11.03
C GLY A 34 23.89 4.49 -11.46
N ALA A 35 22.93 3.95 -10.71
CA ALA A 35 21.55 3.85 -11.16
C ALA A 35 20.73 5.11 -10.83
N ALA A 36 20.27 5.82 -11.86
CA ALA A 36 19.35 6.95 -11.70
C ALA A 36 17.94 6.58 -11.14
N ALA A 37 17.58 5.29 -11.20
CA ALA A 37 16.34 4.72 -10.68
C ALA A 37 16.53 3.20 -10.52
N ILE A 38 15.88 2.60 -9.51
CA ILE A 38 15.96 1.17 -9.17
C ILE A 38 14.54 0.61 -9.03
N ILE A 39 14.19 -0.37 -9.86
CA ILE A 39 12.86 -1.01 -9.89
C ILE A 39 13.00 -2.45 -9.38
N ALA A 40 12.10 -2.84 -8.48
CA ALA A 40 12.04 -4.20 -7.95
C ALA A 40 10.80 -4.92 -8.48
N ILE A 41 11.01 -6.05 -9.16
CA ILE A 41 9.95 -6.99 -9.55
C ILE A 41 10.06 -8.16 -8.59
N VAL A 42 9.28 -8.14 -7.52
CA VAL A 42 9.32 -9.26 -6.57
C VAL A 42 7.90 -9.67 -6.19
N PRO A 43 7.64 -10.98 -6.01
CA PRO A 43 6.40 -11.42 -5.40
C PRO A 43 6.34 -10.90 -3.95
N ALA A 44 5.14 -10.61 -3.45
CA ALA A 44 4.94 -10.24 -2.06
C ALA A 44 5.06 -11.50 -1.16
N LEU A 45 6.28 -11.96 -0.92
CA LEU A 45 6.61 -13.10 -0.07
C LEU A 45 7.28 -12.63 1.22
N ARG A 46 6.87 -13.20 2.35
CA ARG A 46 7.56 -13.08 3.64
C ARG A 46 8.46 -14.32 3.79
N GLY A 47 9.69 -14.15 4.29
CA GLY A 47 10.46 -15.25 4.90
C GLY A 47 11.60 -15.93 4.11
N ALA A 48 11.90 -15.53 2.88
CA ALA A 48 13.15 -15.96 2.19
C ALA A 48 13.84 -14.83 1.42
N VAL A 49 13.30 -13.62 1.55
CA VAL A 49 13.59 -12.48 0.70
C VAL A 49 13.60 -11.29 1.61
N LEU A 50 14.61 -10.42 1.46
CA LEU A 50 14.73 -9.20 2.22
C LEU A 50 13.36 -8.51 2.37
N PRO A 51 12.91 -8.19 3.59
CA PRO A 51 11.71 -7.38 3.75
C PRO A 51 11.87 -6.13 2.90
N GLN A 52 10.75 -5.60 2.40
CA GLN A 52 10.66 -4.34 1.64
C GLN A 52 11.59 -3.22 2.17
N LEU A 53 11.83 -3.22 3.48
CA LEU A 53 12.74 -2.34 4.20
C LEU A 53 14.22 -2.59 3.90
N GLU A 54 14.70 -3.83 3.80
CA GLU A 54 16.13 -4.14 3.62
C GLU A 54 16.61 -3.98 2.19
N LEU A 55 15.81 -4.27 1.15
CA LEU A 55 16.18 -3.94 -0.24
C LEU A 55 16.20 -2.42 -0.48
N THR A 56 15.25 -1.73 0.16
CA THR A 56 15.22 -0.26 0.21
C THR A 56 16.41 0.28 1.01
N GLN A 57 16.78 -0.34 2.14
CA GLN A 57 17.97 0.02 2.94
C GLN A 57 19.28 -0.39 2.25
N LEU A 58 19.32 -1.46 1.45
CA LEU A 58 20.49 -1.88 0.67
C LEU A 58 20.73 -0.86 -0.47
N ALA A 59 19.65 -0.46 -1.14
CA ALA A 59 19.67 0.63 -2.12
C ALA A 59 20.02 1.99 -1.48
N GLN A 60 19.56 2.26 -0.24
CA GLN A 60 19.88 3.50 0.49
C GLN A 60 21.32 3.50 1.05
N SER A 61 21.84 2.37 1.51
CA SER A 61 23.18 2.24 2.11
C SER A 61 24.30 2.25 1.07
N ALA A 62 24.04 1.80 -0.16
CA ALA A 62 24.96 1.97 -1.29
C ALA A 62 25.07 3.45 -1.75
N CYS A 63 24.02 4.27 -1.54
CA CYS A 63 23.96 5.67 -1.96
C CYS A 63 24.34 6.65 -0.83
N LYS A 64 25.59 6.62 -0.35
CA LYS A 64 26.07 7.52 0.72
C LYS A 64 26.29 8.99 0.30
N LYS A 65 26.25 9.35 -0.99
CA LYS A 65 26.75 10.66 -1.47
C LYS A 65 25.72 11.61 -2.10
N PHE A 66 24.48 11.20 -2.35
CA PHE A 66 23.56 11.99 -3.18
C PHE A 66 22.12 12.02 -2.66
N TYR A 67 21.95 12.39 -1.40
CA TYR A 67 20.64 12.71 -0.83
C TYR A 67 20.19 14.11 -1.27
N ARG A 68 19.76 14.25 -2.53
CA ARG A 68 18.88 15.35 -2.95
C ARG A 68 18.02 15.10 -4.20
N ALA A 69 18.15 13.96 -4.88
CA ALA A 69 17.18 13.56 -5.90
C ALA A 69 17.23 12.04 -6.16
N LYS A 70 16.05 11.40 -6.06
CA LYS A 70 15.67 10.09 -6.62
C LYS A 70 16.11 8.84 -5.82
N PRO A 71 15.15 8.25 -5.09
CA PRO A 71 14.84 6.83 -5.30
C PRO A 71 13.40 6.66 -5.80
N LEU A 72 13.27 6.22 -7.05
CA LEU A 72 12.02 5.75 -7.66
C LEU A 72 11.91 4.24 -7.41
N SER A 73 11.39 3.84 -6.26
CA SER A 73 11.21 2.43 -5.90
C SER A 73 9.86 1.96 -6.42
N ILE A 74 9.78 1.51 -7.67
CA ILE A 74 8.53 0.96 -8.21
C ILE A 74 8.46 -0.51 -7.85
N PHE A 75 7.48 -0.86 -7.02
CA PHE A 75 7.11 -2.24 -6.72
C PHE A 75 5.94 -2.63 -7.61
N LEU A 76 6.18 -3.53 -8.57
CA LEU A 76 5.14 -4.21 -9.34
C LEU A 76 5.07 -5.66 -8.90
N ALA A 77 4.28 -5.94 -7.85
CA ALA A 77 3.87 -7.31 -7.59
C ALA A 77 2.84 -7.73 -8.64
N ALA A 78 3.25 -8.59 -9.55
CA ALA A 78 2.52 -9.79 -9.94
C ALA A 78 3.51 -10.66 -10.70
N ARG A 79 3.44 -11.97 -10.50
CA ARG A 79 4.34 -13.01 -11.06
C ARG A 79 4.40 -13.08 -12.60
N ARG A 80 3.75 -12.14 -13.28
CA ARG A 80 3.82 -11.84 -14.73
C ARG A 80 3.00 -10.57 -15.00
N THR A 81 3.31 -9.42 -14.39
CA THR A 81 2.75 -8.16 -14.90
C THR A 81 3.31 -7.90 -16.30
N ARG A 82 2.42 -7.81 -17.29
CA ARG A 82 2.75 -7.47 -18.68
C ARG A 82 3.72 -6.29 -18.78
N THR A 83 4.59 -6.36 -19.79
CA THR A 83 5.55 -5.35 -20.27
C THR A 83 4.94 -3.98 -20.66
N THR A 84 3.62 -3.78 -20.56
CA THR A 84 2.94 -2.51 -20.87
C THR A 84 2.62 -1.60 -19.68
N SER A 85 2.54 -2.10 -18.44
CA SER A 85 2.57 -1.18 -17.27
C SER A 85 3.91 -0.42 -17.19
N TRP A 86 4.90 -0.87 -17.95
CA TRP A 86 6.25 -0.34 -18.06
C TRP A 86 6.38 0.81 -19.06
N ARG A 87 5.45 0.93 -20.02
CA ARG A 87 5.54 1.96 -21.06
C ARG A 87 5.47 3.37 -20.46
N PRO A 88 4.58 3.68 -19.51
CA PRO A 88 4.54 5.00 -18.86
C PRO A 88 5.79 5.28 -17.99
N LEU A 89 6.38 4.23 -17.42
CA LEU A 89 7.54 4.32 -16.53
C LEU A 89 8.87 4.57 -17.29
N ARG A 90 8.98 4.09 -18.53
CA ARG A 90 10.16 4.33 -19.39
C ARG A 90 10.19 5.71 -20.04
N THR A 91 9.04 6.34 -20.25
CA THR A 91 8.94 7.57 -21.07
C THR A 91 8.88 8.88 -20.30
N SER A 92 8.78 8.87 -18.97
CA SER A 92 8.55 10.10 -18.21
C SER A 92 9.78 10.53 -17.39
N SER A 93 10.56 11.43 -17.99
CA SER A 93 11.39 12.42 -17.27
C SER A 93 10.60 13.21 -16.21
N LEU A 94 9.26 13.16 -16.27
CA LEU A 94 8.29 13.74 -15.35
C LEU A 94 8.10 12.99 -14.01
N MET A 95 8.56 11.74 -13.86
CA MET A 95 8.44 10.99 -12.58
C MET A 95 9.40 11.48 -11.49
N ALA A 96 10.27 12.43 -11.81
CA ALA A 96 11.39 12.82 -10.95
C ALA A 96 11.01 13.64 -9.71
N ASN A 97 9.79 14.19 -9.61
CA ASN A 97 9.54 15.28 -8.64
C ASN A 97 8.28 15.18 -7.77
N ARG A 98 7.40 14.19 -7.96
CA ARG A 98 6.17 14.05 -7.15
C ARG A 98 6.00 12.59 -6.72
N ARG A 99 5.86 12.35 -5.41
CA ARG A 99 5.61 11.03 -4.78
C ARG A 99 4.13 10.82 -4.42
N ASP A 100 3.26 11.72 -4.85
CA ASP A 100 1.80 11.70 -4.61
C ASP A 100 1.12 10.47 -5.25
N TRP A 101 1.71 9.90 -6.29
CA TRP A 101 1.22 8.70 -6.98
C TRP A 101 1.77 7.39 -6.41
N MET A 102 2.40 7.37 -5.22
CA MET A 102 2.93 6.14 -4.61
C MET A 102 2.40 5.91 -3.18
N THR A 103 1.99 4.67 -2.89
CA THR A 103 1.64 4.23 -1.53
C THR A 103 2.32 2.88 -1.26
N LYS A 104 3.00 2.73 -0.12
CA LYS A 104 3.93 1.60 0.13
C LYS A 104 4.97 1.40 -0.99
N ASN A 105 5.44 2.48 -1.62
CA ASN A 105 6.30 2.41 -2.82
C ASN A 105 5.68 1.64 -4.01
N ARG A 106 4.35 1.57 -4.09
CA ARG A 106 3.61 0.99 -5.22
C ARG A 106 2.92 2.12 -6.02
N PRO A 107 2.97 2.11 -7.36
CA PRO A 107 2.25 3.08 -8.17
C PRO A 107 0.72 2.98 -7.94
N THR A 108 0.09 4.09 -7.56
CA THR A 108 -1.36 4.13 -7.24
C THR A 108 -2.24 3.81 -8.45
N PHE A 109 -1.79 4.11 -9.67
CA PHE A 109 -2.53 3.75 -10.88
C PHE A 109 -2.70 2.22 -11.06
N ALA A 110 -1.80 1.41 -10.48
CA ALA A 110 -1.84 -0.04 -10.57
C ALA A 110 -2.26 -0.72 -9.26
N TYR A 111 -1.92 -0.12 -8.11
CA TYR A 111 -2.09 -0.72 -6.77
C TYR A 111 -2.88 0.16 -5.80
N GLY A 112 -3.52 1.23 -6.28
CA GLY A 112 -4.23 2.18 -5.42
C GLY A 112 -5.60 1.71 -4.93
N ARG A 113 -6.04 0.51 -5.31
CA ARG A 113 -7.36 -0.04 -4.94
C ARG A 113 -7.29 -1.54 -4.68
N LEU A 114 -8.13 -2.02 -3.76
CA LEU A 114 -8.42 -3.44 -3.58
C LEU A 114 -9.11 -4.00 -4.82
N ILE A 115 -8.75 -5.23 -5.21
CA ILE A 115 -9.38 -5.90 -6.35
C ILE A 115 -10.89 -6.01 -6.16
N HIS A 116 -11.35 -6.31 -4.94
CA HIS A 116 -12.78 -6.45 -4.63
C HIS A 116 -13.60 -5.17 -4.79
N GLU A 117 -12.97 -4.00 -4.64
CA GLU A 117 -13.62 -2.69 -4.79
C GLU A 117 -13.70 -2.25 -6.26
N HIS A 118 -13.25 -3.08 -7.21
CA HIS A 118 -13.39 -2.88 -8.65
C HIS A 118 -13.54 -4.22 -9.38
N CYS A 119 -14.25 -5.17 -8.79
CA CYS A 119 -14.48 -6.50 -9.37
C CYS A 119 -15.86 -6.55 -10.02
N GLU A 120 -15.95 -7.07 -11.24
CA GLU A 120 -17.18 -7.26 -12.00
C GLU A 120 -18.14 -8.27 -11.35
N ARG A 121 -17.65 -9.16 -10.49
CA ARG A 121 -18.49 -10.11 -9.72
C ARG A 121 -19.02 -9.52 -8.41
N ARG A 122 -18.73 -8.25 -8.10
CA ARG A 122 -19.23 -7.56 -6.89
C ARG A 122 -20.77 -7.60 -6.76
N PRO A 123 -21.58 -7.41 -7.82
CA PRO A 123 -23.03 -7.53 -7.71
C PRO A 123 -23.52 -8.91 -7.25
N HIS A 124 -22.78 -9.99 -7.55
CA HIS A 124 -23.10 -11.32 -7.04
C HIS A 124 -22.75 -11.46 -5.56
N PHE A 125 -21.64 -10.88 -5.12
CA PHE A 125 -21.27 -10.81 -3.71
C PHE A 125 -22.35 -10.09 -2.89
N ASP A 126 -22.76 -8.90 -3.34
CA ASP A 126 -23.77 -8.09 -2.66
C ASP A 126 -25.16 -8.77 -2.62
N ALA A 127 -25.47 -9.58 -3.63
CA ALA A 127 -26.73 -10.32 -3.72
C ALA A 127 -26.69 -11.73 -3.09
N GLY A 128 -25.59 -12.10 -2.42
CA GLY A 128 -25.45 -13.42 -1.79
C GLY A 128 -25.33 -14.59 -2.76
N ARG A 129 -25.04 -14.34 -4.05
CA ARG A 129 -24.86 -15.35 -5.10
C ARG A 129 -23.41 -15.80 -5.15
N PHE A 130 -23.14 -16.99 -4.65
CA PHE A 130 -21.78 -17.53 -4.51
C PHE A 130 -21.63 -18.92 -5.11
N ALA A 131 -20.53 -19.13 -5.82
CA ALA A 131 -20.04 -20.47 -6.10
C ALA A 131 -19.58 -21.13 -4.79
N LYS A 132 -19.90 -22.41 -4.61
CA LYS A 132 -19.56 -23.24 -3.44
C LYS A 132 -18.53 -24.30 -3.80
N GLU A 133 -18.59 -24.81 -5.02
CA GLU A 133 -17.64 -25.77 -5.57
C GLU A 133 -17.33 -25.47 -7.04
N PHE A 134 -16.17 -25.93 -7.53
CA PHE A 134 -15.84 -25.80 -8.94
C PHE A 134 -16.78 -26.69 -9.78
N GLY A 135 -17.53 -26.06 -10.68
CA GLY A 135 -18.43 -26.74 -11.61
C GLY A 135 -19.89 -26.75 -11.15
N ASP A 136 -20.21 -26.22 -9.98
CA ASP A 136 -21.60 -26.01 -9.56
C ASP A 136 -22.33 -24.98 -10.44
N GLU A 137 -23.65 -24.86 -10.27
CA GLU A 137 -24.47 -23.91 -11.04
C GLU A 137 -23.96 -22.47 -10.91
N GLY A 138 -23.68 -22.02 -9.69
CA GLY A 138 -23.18 -20.67 -9.46
C GLY A 138 -21.84 -20.40 -10.12
N HIS A 139 -20.92 -21.37 -10.12
CA HIS A 139 -19.63 -21.29 -10.77
C HIS A 139 -19.77 -21.19 -12.28
N ARG A 140 -20.64 -22.02 -12.87
CA ARG A 140 -20.93 -22.04 -14.32
C ARG A 140 -21.60 -20.75 -14.79
N GLU A 141 -22.42 -20.13 -13.94
CA GLU A 141 -23.07 -18.84 -14.19
C GLU A 141 -22.21 -17.62 -13.79
N GLY A 142 -20.93 -17.82 -13.43
CA GLY A 142 -19.99 -16.73 -13.17
C GLY A 142 -20.22 -15.97 -11.85
N TRP A 143 -20.84 -16.60 -10.84
CA TRP A 143 -21.09 -15.98 -9.54
C TRP A 143 -19.82 -15.69 -8.73
N CYS A 144 -19.98 -14.99 -7.60
CA CYS A 144 -18.84 -14.59 -6.78
C CYS A 144 -18.10 -15.80 -6.20
N LEU A 145 -16.76 -15.77 -6.27
CA LEU A 145 -15.86 -16.84 -5.81
C LEU A 145 -15.40 -16.67 -4.35
N TYR A 146 -16.08 -15.83 -3.56
CA TYR A 146 -15.67 -15.54 -2.18
C TYR A 146 -15.56 -16.81 -1.33
N HIS A 147 -16.58 -17.67 -1.36
CA HIS A 147 -16.60 -18.92 -0.60
C HIS A 147 -15.63 -19.99 -1.11
N LEU A 148 -15.08 -19.82 -2.33
CA LEU A 148 -13.97 -20.65 -2.82
C LEU A 148 -12.61 -20.17 -2.31
N GLY A 149 -12.55 -19.07 -1.56
CA GLY A 149 -11.34 -18.54 -0.94
C GLY A 149 -10.71 -17.33 -1.66
N CYS A 150 -11.50 -16.56 -2.43
CA CYS A 150 -10.98 -15.40 -3.15
C CYS A 150 -10.39 -14.34 -2.20
N LYS A 151 -9.11 -14.00 -2.42
CA LYS A 151 -8.35 -13.00 -1.64
C LYS A 151 -8.46 -11.56 -2.15
N GLY A 152 -9.31 -11.34 -3.16
CA GLY A 152 -9.57 -10.00 -3.70
C GLY A 152 -9.94 -8.92 -2.65
N PRO A 153 -10.67 -9.26 -1.56
CA PRO A 153 -11.00 -8.30 -0.49
C PRO A 153 -9.82 -7.73 0.30
N GLU A 154 -8.67 -8.40 0.25
CA GLU A 154 -7.47 -8.03 1.02
C GLU A 154 -6.22 -7.96 0.12
N THR A 155 -6.40 -7.78 -1.19
CA THR A 155 -5.32 -7.70 -2.18
C THR A 155 -5.46 -6.47 -3.06
N TYR A 156 -4.41 -5.63 -3.08
CA TYR A 156 -4.35 -4.46 -3.97
C TYR A 156 -3.82 -4.83 -5.36
N GLY A 157 -4.43 -4.26 -6.41
CA GLY A 157 -4.01 -4.47 -7.78
C GLY A 157 -5.06 -4.09 -8.80
N ASN A 158 -4.67 -4.13 -10.07
CA ASN A 158 -5.52 -3.82 -11.22
C ASN A 158 -5.91 -5.08 -12.03
N CYS A 159 -5.87 -6.26 -11.41
CA CYS A 159 -6.13 -7.54 -12.11
C CYS A 159 -7.53 -7.62 -12.74
N SER A 160 -8.54 -7.02 -12.12
CA SER A 160 -9.92 -7.00 -12.67
C SER A 160 -10.10 -5.98 -13.79
N THR A 161 -9.28 -4.93 -13.82
CA THR A 161 -9.41 -3.82 -14.79
C THR A 161 -8.43 -3.96 -15.96
N LEU A 162 -7.13 -4.02 -15.67
CA LEU A 162 -6.08 -4.20 -16.69
C LEU A 162 -6.07 -5.63 -17.24
N GLN A 163 -6.45 -6.61 -16.42
CA GLN A 163 -6.45 -8.03 -16.79
C GLN A 163 -5.06 -8.49 -17.24
N PHE A 164 -4.98 -9.55 -18.05
CA PHE A 164 -3.75 -10.13 -18.56
C PHE A 164 -3.87 -10.40 -20.07
N CYS A 165 -2.72 -10.41 -20.75
CA CYS A 165 -2.57 -10.74 -22.19
C CYS A 165 -3.31 -9.83 -23.19
N ASP A 166 -4.14 -8.90 -22.70
CA ASP A 166 -4.99 -7.96 -23.44
C ASP A 166 -5.64 -8.45 -24.72
N VAL A 167 -6.17 -9.65 -24.58
CA VAL A 167 -7.21 -10.23 -25.44
C VAL A 167 -8.62 -9.98 -24.88
N GLY A 168 -8.72 -9.33 -23.71
CA GLY A 168 -9.98 -9.07 -23.01
C GLY A 168 -10.53 -10.29 -22.27
N GLY A 169 -11.07 -10.07 -21.07
CA GLY A 169 -11.71 -11.10 -20.24
C GLY A 169 -10.76 -12.07 -19.52
N VAL A 170 -9.44 -11.85 -19.55
CA VAL A 170 -8.45 -12.83 -19.05
C VAL A 170 -7.82 -12.37 -17.74
N TRP A 171 -8.35 -12.88 -16.63
CA TRP A 171 -7.74 -12.80 -15.30
C TRP A 171 -8.26 -13.95 -14.42
N PRO A 172 -7.61 -14.31 -13.29
CA PRO A 172 -7.92 -15.56 -12.58
C PRO A 172 -9.40 -15.75 -12.25
N VAL A 173 -10.07 -14.70 -11.74
CA VAL A 173 -11.48 -14.76 -11.36
C VAL A 173 -12.38 -14.86 -12.59
N ALA A 174 -12.09 -14.17 -13.71
CA ALA A 174 -12.86 -14.35 -14.94
C ALA A 174 -12.78 -15.80 -15.47
N ILE A 175 -11.64 -16.46 -15.30
CA ILE A 175 -11.43 -17.86 -15.72
C ILE A 175 -12.01 -18.86 -14.68
N GLY A 176 -12.58 -18.37 -13.58
CA GLY A 176 -13.27 -19.20 -12.57
C GLY A 176 -12.44 -19.56 -11.34
N HIS A 177 -11.17 -19.13 -11.24
CA HIS A 177 -10.34 -19.41 -10.07
C HIS A 177 -10.28 -18.23 -9.10
N PRO A 178 -10.40 -18.44 -7.77
CA PRO A 178 -10.26 -17.36 -6.79
C PRO A 178 -8.90 -16.65 -6.91
N CYS A 179 -8.89 -15.33 -6.67
CA CYS A 179 -7.64 -14.59 -6.47
C CYS A 179 -6.87 -15.21 -5.31
N TYR A 180 -5.58 -15.49 -5.50
CA TYR A 180 -4.73 -16.06 -4.46
C TYR A 180 -3.99 -15.02 -3.60
N GLY A 181 -4.10 -13.74 -3.94
CA GLY A 181 -3.49 -12.66 -3.17
C GLY A 181 -1.97 -12.57 -3.30
N CYS A 182 -1.42 -12.95 -4.47
CA CYS A 182 0.03 -12.94 -4.72
C CYS A 182 0.68 -11.53 -4.70
N ASN A 183 -0.14 -10.47 -4.69
CA ASN A 183 0.34 -9.08 -4.65
C ASN A 183 0.50 -8.52 -3.24
N GLU A 184 -0.08 -9.16 -2.22
CA GLU A 184 -0.09 -8.64 -0.85
C GLU A 184 0.67 -9.58 0.09
N GLU A 185 1.57 -9.00 0.86
CA GLU A 185 2.40 -9.72 1.82
C GLU A 185 1.52 -10.36 2.90
N GLY A 186 1.84 -11.60 3.28
CA GLY A 186 1.08 -12.34 4.29
C GLY A 186 -0.26 -12.91 3.80
N ILE A 187 -0.62 -12.70 2.52
CA ILE A 187 -1.82 -13.27 1.91
C ILE A 187 -1.44 -14.44 1.01
N GLY A 188 -0.88 -14.16 -0.18
CA GLY A 188 -0.39 -15.19 -1.07
C GLY A 188 0.74 -15.99 -0.40
N PHE A 189 0.75 -17.30 -0.63
CA PHE A 189 1.75 -18.24 -0.09
C PHE A 189 1.77 -18.35 1.44
N HIS A 190 0.79 -17.76 2.12
CA HIS A 190 0.59 -17.87 3.56
C HIS A 190 -0.80 -18.44 3.86
N LYS A 191 -1.84 -17.82 3.28
CA LYS A 191 -3.19 -18.31 3.38
C LYS A 191 -3.41 -19.47 2.41
N GLY A 192 -4.16 -20.48 2.87
CA GLY A 192 -4.61 -21.57 2.00
C GLY A 192 -5.48 -21.05 0.86
N ILE A 193 -5.52 -21.77 -0.27
CA ILE A 193 -6.33 -21.36 -1.44
C ILE A 193 -7.78 -21.15 -1.02
N HIS A 194 -8.37 -22.11 -0.32
CA HIS A 194 -9.77 -22.08 0.14
C HIS A 194 -10.00 -21.37 1.47
N GLN A 195 -8.95 -20.86 2.11
CA GLN A 195 -9.11 -20.05 3.32
C GLN A 195 -9.82 -18.73 2.97
N LEU A 196 -10.81 -18.31 3.76
CA LEU A 196 -11.53 -17.08 3.48
C LEU A 196 -10.67 -15.83 3.74
N ALA A 197 -10.90 -14.80 2.94
CA ALA A 197 -10.32 -13.48 3.13
C ALA A 197 -11.08 -12.71 4.22
N ASN A 198 -10.42 -11.74 4.85
CA ASN A 198 -11.13 -10.75 5.65
C ASN A 198 -11.76 -9.71 4.71
N VAL A 199 -13.00 -9.28 5.00
CA VAL A 199 -13.71 -8.29 4.19
C VAL A 199 -13.95 -7.04 5.04
N GLU A 200 -13.36 -5.92 4.64
CA GLU A 200 -13.57 -4.64 5.31
C GLU A 200 -15.00 -4.10 5.08
N ASN A 201 -15.47 -4.11 3.83
CA ASN A 201 -16.80 -3.61 3.44
C ASN A 201 -17.72 -4.76 3.00
N GLN A 202 -18.35 -5.44 3.95
CA GLN A 202 -19.25 -6.58 3.66
C GLN A 202 -20.51 -6.18 2.91
N THR A 203 -20.98 -4.94 3.09
CA THR A 203 -22.15 -4.41 2.38
C THR A 203 -21.79 -3.04 1.82
N PRO A 204 -22.34 -2.67 0.64
CA PRO A 204 -22.32 -1.28 0.20
C PRO A 204 -22.84 -0.39 1.34
N ARG A 205 -22.29 0.81 1.51
CA ARG A 205 -22.80 1.74 2.53
C ARG A 205 -24.29 2.01 2.24
N SER A 206 -25.15 1.47 3.09
CA SER A 206 -26.61 1.67 3.01
C SER A 206 -26.98 3.12 3.31
N GLN A 207 -26.19 3.77 4.16
CA GLN A 207 -26.25 5.22 4.38
C GLN A 207 -25.67 5.93 3.15
N LYS A 208 -26.55 6.39 2.28
CA LYS A 208 -26.21 7.39 1.26
C LYS A 208 -26.03 8.74 1.97
N PRO A 209 -25.06 9.57 1.55
CA PRO A 209 -25.04 10.97 1.98
C PRO A 209 -26.42 11.58 1.74
N ASP A 210 -26.91 12.38 2.71
CA ASP A 210 -28.14 13.12 2.50
C ASP A 210 -27.96 14.01 1.27
N VAL A 211 -28.83 13.84 0.27
CA VAL A 211 -28.82 14.63 -0.97
C VAL A 211 -29.07 16.11 -0.71
N ASN A 212 -29.54 16.46 0.49
CA ASN A 212 -29.77 17.82 0.96
C ASN A 212 -28.65 18.35 1.85
N ALA A 213 -27.60 17.56 2.13
CA ALA A 213 -26.44 18.02 2.87
C ALA A 213 -25.71 19.10 2.03
N LYS A 214 -25.85 20.37 2.42
CA LYS A 214 -25.07 21.46 1.85
C LYS A 214 -23.62 21.34 2.31
N GLU A 215 -22.75 20.83 1.46
CA GLU A 215 -21.31 20.95 1.65
C GLU A 215 -20.87 22.39 1.40
N GLY A 216 -20.33 23.03 2.43
CA GLY A 216 -19.90 24.43 2.37
C GLY A 216 -21.08 25.41 2.46
N GLY A 217 -20.96 26.35 3.39
CA GLY A 217 -21.83 27.51 3.51
C GLY A 217 -20.99 28.74 3.78
N ASN A 218 -21.53 29.92 3.49
CA ASN A 218 -20.91 31.18 3.87
C ASN A 218 -20.87 31.25 5.40
N VAL A 219 -19.79 30.77 6.00
CA VAL A 219 -19.56 30.94 7.43
C VAL A 219 -19.35 32.43 7.65
N SER A 220 -20.31 33.09 8.30
CA SER A 220 -20.22 34.52 8.55
C SER A 220 -18.96 34.81 9.37
N ALA A 221 -18.32 35.96 9.13
CA ALA A 221 -17.15 36.38 9.90
C ALA A 221 -17.44 36.39 11.42
N GLY A 222 -18.69 36.64 11.82
CA GLY A 222 -19.15 36.55 13.21
C GLY A 222 -19.11 35.12 13.79
N ALA A 223 -19.48 34.10 13.02
CA ALA A 223 -19.41 32.71 13.47
C ALA A 223 -17.95 32.23 13.63
N ILE A 224 -17.07 32.62 12.71
CA ILE A 224 -15.62 32.36 12.83
C ILE A 224 -15.04 33.11 14.03
N GLY A 225 -15.43 34.36 14.23
CA GLY A 225 -14.99 35.19 15.35
C GLY A 225 -15.41 34.64 16.72
N LEU A 226 -16.65 34.14 16.83
CA LEU A 226 -17.14 33.52 18.07
C LEU A 226 -16.42 32.21 18.37
N LEU A 227 -16.26 31.33 17.39
CA LEU A 227 -15.54 30.06 17.57
C LEU A 227 -14.06 30.31 17.90
N GLY A 228 -13.41 31.22 17.18
CA GLY A 228 -12.03 31.64 17.45
C GLY A 228 -11.88 32.28 18.84
N GLY A 229 -12.85 33.10 19.25
CA GLY A 229 -12.88 33.74 20.57
C GLY A 229 -13.01 32.73 21.71
N VAL A 230 -13.90 31.75 21.60
CA VAL A 230 -14.07 30.69 22.61
C VAL A 230 -12.80 29.85 22.73
N VAL A 231 -12.24 29.42 21.59
CA VAL A 231 -10.98 28.63 21.59
C VAL A 231 -9.82 29.44 22.17
N GLY A 232 -9.70 30.71 21.80
CA GLY A 232 -8.66 31.61 22.33
C GLY A 232 -8.76 31.84 23.83
N LEU A 233 -9.99 31.99 24.36
CA LEU A 233 -10.22 32.21 25.78
C LEU A 233 -9.91 30.95 26.60
N VAL A 234 -10.37 29.78 26.17
CA VAL A 234 -10.08 28.49 26.82
C VAL A 234 -8.58 28.20 26.83
N ALA A 235 -7.91 28.40 25.69
CA ALA A 235 -6.46 28.22 25.61
C ALA A 235 -5.71 29.21 26.51
N GLY A 236 -6.11 30.48 26.52
CA GLY A 236 -5.51 31.53 27.36
C GLY A 236 -5.63 31.25 28.86
N VAL A 237 -6.82 30.84 29.33
CA VAL A 237 -7.06 30.48 30.73
C VAL A 237 -6.22 29.26 31.12
N SER A 238 -6.15 28.25 30.26
CA SER A 238 -5.36 27.04 30.50
C SER A 238 -3.86 27.35 30.63
N VAL A 239 -3.32 28.20 29.74
CA VAL A 239 -1.91 28.61 29.78
C VAL A 239 -1.59 29.43 31.02
N MET A 240 -2.48 30.35 31.43
CA MET A 240 -2.27 31.14 32.65
C MET A 240 -2.36 30.29 33.92
N ALA A 241 -3.29 29.33 33.98
CA ALA A 241 -3.39 28.39 35.09
C ALA A 241 -2.10 27.55 35.24
N VAL A 242 -1.56 27.03 34.14
CA VAL A 242 -0.29 26.28 34.15
C VAL A 242 0.88 27.18 34.58
N ARG A 243 0.93 28.43 34.13
CA ARG A 243 1.96 29.39 34.55
C ARG A 243 1.88 29.71 36.04
N GLU A 244 0.68 29.87 36.59
CA GLU A 244 0.51 30.19 38.00
C GLU A 244 0.88 29.00 38.89
N LEU A 245 0.48 27.78 38.52
CA LEU A 245 0.91 26.55 39.20
C LEU A 245 2.45 26.42 39.19
N GLY A 246 3.11 26.73 38.07
CA GLY A 246 4.57 26.73 38.00
C GLY A 246 5.24 27.81 38.87
N ARG A 247 4.59 28.96 39.10
CA ARG A 247 5.09 30.02 40.00
C ARG A 247 4.92 29.64 41.47
N GLN A 248 3.80 29.02 41.83
CA GLN A 248 3.57 28.49 43.19
C GLN A 248 4.59 27.40 43.52
N GLN A 249 4.79 26.43 42.64
CA GLN A 249 5.77 25.37 42.84
C GLN A 249 7.21 25.89 42.96
N LYS A 250 7.55 27.02 42.32
CA LYS A 250 8.85 27.67 42.45
C LYS A 250 9.02 28.43 43.77
N LYS A 251 7.94 28.99 44.32
CA LYS A 251 7.93 29.59 45.67
C LYS A 251 8.07 28.52 46.75
N ASP A 252 7.30 27.45 46.65
CA ASP A 252 7.34 26.35 47.64
C ASP A 252 8.73 25.69 47.70
N ASN A 253 9.39 25.51 46.54
CA ASN A 253 10.77 24.99 46.47
C ASN A 253 11.84 25.99 46.96
N ALA A 254 11.54 27.29 46.98
CA ALA A 254 12.45 28.31 47.50
C ALA A 254 12.37 28.39 49.03
N ASP A 255 11.16 28.27 49.60
CA ASP A 255 10.95 28.22 51.04
C ASP A 255 11.50 26.92 51.65
N SER A 256 11.39 25.78 50.96
CA SER A 256 11.93 24.48 51.45
C SER A 256 13.45 24.34 51.39
N ARG A 257 14.19 25.33 50.87
CA ARG A 257 15.66 25.36 50.77
C ARG A 257 16.30 26.39 51.73
N GLY A 258 15.48 27.04 52.56
CA GLY A 258 15.89 28.07 53.52
C GLY A 258 15.97 27.61 54.99
N GLU A 259 15.82 26.31 55.28
CA GLU A 259 16.06 25.69 56.59
C GLU A 259 17.31 24.79 56.58
#